data_AF-A0A963WES7-F1
#
_entry.id   AF-A0A963WES7-F1
#
_cell.length_a   1.000
_cell.length_b   1.000
_cell.length_c   1.000
_cell.angle_alpha   90.00
_cell.angle_beta   90.00
_cell.angle_gamma   90.00
#
_symmetry.space_group_name_H-M   'P 1'
#
loop_
_entity.id
_entity.type
_entity.pdbx_description
1 polymer ?
#
loop_
_entity_poly.entity_id
_entity_poly.type
_entity_poly.pdbx_seq_one_letter_code
_entity_poly.pdbx_strand_id
1 'polypeptide(L)'
;AYPALAGNRAVTLPRLENLMQAVLYGGFAPATSGNPRPFGMPPFVMTLSNAEIAAVLSYIRGAWGNRAPEASLLQVHSARQQIRMDYTQ
;
A
#
# COMPACT_ATOMS: atom_id res chain seq x y z
N ALA A 1 -9.75 -1.03 15.34
CA ALA A 1 -10.54 -1.04 14.07
C ALA A 1 -9.58 -1.01 12.89
N TYR A 2 -10.04 -1.34 11.68
CA TYR A 2 -9.25 -1.13 10.47
C TYR A 2 -9.11 0.38 10.20
N PRO A 3 -7.93 0.86 9.75
CA PRO A 3 -7.76 2.26 9.39
C PRO A 3 -8.62 2.61 8.18
N ALA A 4 -9.25 3.78 8.20
CA ALA A 4 -9.97 4.29 7.04
C ALA A 4 -9.01 4.57 5.88
N LEU A 5 -9.47 4.31 4.65
CA LEU A 5 -8.75 4.69 3.42
C LEU A 5 -9.07 6.12 2.98
N ALA A 6 -10.25 6.64 3.34
CA ALA A 6 -10.64 8.02 3.08
C ALA A 6 -9.77 8.98 3.89
N GLY A 7 -9.14 9.96 3.23
CA GLY A 7 -8.28 10.95 3.86
C GLY A 7 -6.99 10.39 4.47
N ASN A 8 -6.67 9.12 4.22
CA ASN A 8 -5.47 8.49 4.76
C ASN A 8 -4.22 9.07 4.11
N ARG A 9 -3.25 9.55 4.91
CA ARG A 9 -2.02 10.15 4.39
C ARG A 9 -1.20 9.21 3.50
N ALA A 10 -1.16 7.91 3.83
CA ALA A 10 -0.46 6.95 2.97
C ALA A 10 -1.12 6.85 1.58
N VAL A 11 -2.44 7.08 1.50
CA VAL A 11 -3.20 7.10 0.24
C VAL A 11 -3.04 8.42 -0.49
N THR A 12 -3.04 9.55 0.21
CA THR A 12 -3.14 10.88 -0.43
C THR A 12 -1.79 11.52 -0.77
N LEU A 13 -0.68 11.00 -0.22
CA LEU A 13 0.65 11.53 -0.54
C LEU A 13 1.01 11.33 -2.03
N PRO A 14 1.78 12.26 -2.63
CA PRO A 14 2.29 12.10 -3.99
C PRO A 14 3.17 10.85 -4.15
N ARG A 15 3.96 10.55 -3.12
CA ARG A 15 4.79 9.35 -3.01
C ARG A 15 3.94 8.12 -2.67
N LEU A 16 4.20 7.02 -3.38
CA LEU A 16 3.39 5.80 -3.35
C LEU A 16 4.09 4.64 -2.63
N GLU A 17 5.35 4.82 -2.22
CA GLU A 17 6.22 3.76 -1.67
C GLU A 17 5.62 3.14 -0.41
N ASN A 18 5.20 3.97 0.55
CA ASN A 18 4.61 3.46 1.80
C ASN A 18 3.30 2.68 1.56
N LEU A 19 2.48 3.17 0.63
CA LEU A 19 1.23 2.51 0.27
C LEU A 19 1.49 1.20 -0.47
N MET A 20 2.45 1.19 -1.41
CA MET A 20 2.87 -0.02 -2.11
C MET A 20 3.47 -1.05 -1.16
N GLN A 21 4.33 -0.63 -0.22
CA GLN A 21 4.92 -1.51 0.78
C GLN A 21 3.84 -2.18 1.62
N ALA A 22 2.85 -1.41 2.08
CA ALA A 22 1.73 -1.95 2.82
C ALA A 22 0.97 -3.00 1.99
N VAL A 23 0.57 -2.70 0.75
CA VAL A 23 -0.21 -3.64 -0.09
C VAL A 23 0.58 -4.89 -0.44
N LEU A 24 1.86 -4.76 -0.78
CA LEU A 24 2.68 -5.90 -1.18
C LEU A 24 2.95 -6.85 -0.02
N TYR A 25 3.30 -6.32 1.15
CA TYR A 25 3.80 -7.13 2.28
C TYR A 25 2.85 -7.23 3.46
N GLY A 26 1.76 -6.48 3.42
CA GLY A 26 0.89 -6.36 4.57
C GLY A 26 1.60 -5.66 5.72
N GLY A 27 1.17 -5.98 6.94
CA GLY A 27 1.80 -5.49 8.16
C GLY A 27 0.80 -5.19 9.24
N PHE A 28 1.32 -4.74 10.38
CA PHE A 28 0.54 -4.33 11.54
C PHE A 28 0.80 -2.86 11.81
N ALA A 29 -0.26 -2.12 12.14
CA ALA A 29 -0.09 -0.80 12.72
C ALA A 29 0.63 -0.90 14.08
N PRO A 30 1.35 0.14 14.52
CA PRO A 30 1.99 0.12 15.83
C PRO A 30 0.95 -0.04 16.94
N ALA A 31 1.25 -0.89 17.92
CA ALA A 31 0.47 -1.00 19.14
C ALA A 31 0.69 0.25 19.99
N THR A 32 -0.38 0.95 20.35
CA THR A 32 -0.35 2.16 21.18
C THR A 32 -1.40 2.06 22.28
N SER A 33 -1.37 2.96 23.26
CA SER A 33 -2.42 3.03 24.29
C SER A 33 -3.81 3.23 23.68
N GLY A 34 -3.93 4.00 22.59
CA GLY A 34 -5.17 4.21 21.84
C GLY A 34 -5.54 3.11 20.84
N ASN A 35 -4.61 2.19 20.53
CA ASN A 35 -4.83 1.04 19.66
C ASN A 35 -4.01 -0.17 20.13
N PRO A 36 -4.40 -0.80 21.25
CA PRO A 36 -3.58 -1.84 21.89
C PRO A 36 -3.58 -3.17 21.13
N ARG A 37 -4.54 -3.38 20.22
CA ARG A 37 -4.68 -4.59 19.40
C ARG A 37 -4.90 -4.19 17.94
N PRO A 38 -3.83 -3.80 17.23
CA PRO A 38 -3.94 -3.40 15.83
C PRO A 38 -4.32 -4.59 14.95
N PHE A 39 -5.18 -4.33 13.96
CA PHE A 39 -5.51 -5.32 12.95
C PHE A 39 -4.37 -5.42 11.94
N GLY A 40 -4.04 -6.65 11.54
CA GLY A 40 -3.08 -6.90 10.49
C GLY A 40 -3.71 -6.76 9.11
N MET A 41 -2.90 -6.38 8.14
CA MET A 41 -3.18 -6.52 6.72
C MET A 41 -2.32 -7.65 6.16
N PRO A 42 -2.87 -8.64 5.45
CA PRO A 42 -2.06 -9.69 4.80
C PRO A 42 -1.29 -9.14 3.59
N PRO A 43 -0.18 -9.79 3.19
CA PRO A 43 0.52 -9.47 1.95
C PRO A 43 -0.28 -9.88 0.71
N PHE A 44 -0.27 -9.05 -0.33
CA PHE A 44 -0.89 -9.37 -1.63
C PHE A 44 0.13 -9.62 -2.75
N VAL A 45 1.44 -9.55 -2.47
CA VAL A 45 2.52 -9.71 -3.47
C VAL A 45 2.42 -11.00 -4.29
N MET A 46 1.96 -12.10 -3.70
CA MET A 46 1.81 -13.40 -4.39
C MET A 46 0.40 -13.65 -4.94
N THR A 47 -0.56 -12.80 -4.58
CA THR A 47 -1.98 -13.01 -4.92
C THR A 47 -2.43 -12.16 -6.09
N LEU A 48 -1.88 -10.94 -6.21
CA LEU A 48 -2.25 -10.00 -7.26
C LEU A 48 -1.09 -9.78 -8.24
N SER A 49 -1.42 -9.60 -9.51
CA SER A 49 -0.50 -9.15 -10.54
C SER A 49 -0.13 -7.67 -10.37
N ASN A 50 0.93 -7.20 -11.06
CA ASN A 50 1.29 -5.77 -11.05
C ASN A 50 0.15 -4.88 -11.56
N ALA A 51 -0.62 -5.38 -12.54
CA ALA A 51 -1.74 -4.64 -13.12
C ALA A 51 -2.91 -4.52 -12.17
N GLU A 52 -3.27 -5.59 -11.47
CA GLU A 52 -4.32 -5.56 -10.46
C GLU A 52 -3.93 -4.64 -9.29
N ILE A 53 -2.68 -4.69 -8.84
CA ILE A 53 -2.20 -3.79 -7.79
C ILE A 53 -2.29 -2.33 -8.23
N ALA A 54 -1.80 -2.00 -9.43
CA ALA A 54 -1.88 -0.64 -9.95
C ALA A 54 -3.35 -0.16 -10.04
N ALA A 55 -4.25 -1.00 -10.55
CA ALA A 55 -5.67 -0.68 -10.68
C ALA A 55 -6.33 -0.44 -9.30
N VAL A 56 -6.09 -1.32 -8.32
CA VAL A 56 -6.63 -1.18 -6.97
C VAL A 56 -6.09 0.09 -6.29
N LEU A 57 -4.78 0.34 -6.40
CA LEU A 57 -4.16 1.53 -5.82
C LEU A 57 -4.70 2.82 -6.44
N SER A 58 -4.83 2.88 -7.77
CA SER A 58 -5.43 4.02 -8.47
C SER A 58 -6.88 4.24 -8.04
N TYR A 59 -7.67 3.17 -7.94
CA TYR A 59 -9.04 3.27 -7.43
C TYR A 59 -9.09 3.84 -6.02
N ILE A 60 -8.30 3.30 -5.08
CA ILE A 60 -8.25 3.78 -3.68
C ILE A 60 -7.84 5.26 -3.61
N ARG A 61 -6.94 5.71 -4.50
CA ARG A 61 -6.40 7.07 -4.55
C ARG A 61 -7.35 8.09 -5.17
N GLY A 62 -8.32 7.66 -5.97
CA GLY A 62 -9.40 8.49 -6.52
C GLY A 62 -10.76 8.34 -5.82
N ALA A 63 -10.97 7.28 -5.04
CA ALA A 63 -12.23 7.00 -4.36
C ALA A 63 -12.36 7.70 -3.00
N TRP A 64 -13.59 7.74 -2.47
CA TRP A 64 -13.91 8.26 -1.13
C TRP A 64 -13.41 9.69 -0.86
N GLY A 65 -13.39 10.53 -1.90
CA GLY A 65 -12.94 11.92 -1.81
C GLY A 65 -11.42 12.11 -1.83
N ASN A 66 -10.64 11.03 -1.97
CA ASN A 66 -9.21 11.12 -2.17
C ASN A 66 -8.90 11.79 -3.53
N ARG A 67 -7.86 12.64 -3.54
CA ARG A 67 -7.37 13.32 -4.74
C ARG A 67 -5.86 13.16 -4.83
N ALA A 68 -5.43 11.99 -5.28
CA ALA A 68 -4.02 11.69 -5.45
C ALA A 68 -3.74 11.11 -6.85
N PRO A 69 -2.52 11.31 -7.41
CA PRO A 69 -2.16 10.77 -8.72
C PRO A 69 -2.31 9.26 -8.78
N GLU A 70 -2.74 8.70 -9.91
CA GLU A 70 -2.85 7.26 -10.10
C GLU A 70 -1.52 6.52 -9.92
N ALA A 71 -1.59 5.23 -9.59
CA ALA A 71 -0.44 4.35 -9.53
C ALA A 71 -0.18 3.74 -10.92
N SER A 72 1.05 3.86 -11.42
CA SER A 72 1.44 3.26 -12.70
C SER A 72 1.97 1.84 -12.56
N LEU A 73 1.82 1.04 -13.61
CA LEU A 73 2.39 -0.32 -13.69
C LEU A 73 3.90 -0.33 -13.45
N LEU A 74 4.61 0.68 -13.98
CA LEU A 74 6.05 0.80 -13.84
C LEU A 74 6.44 1.00 -12.38
N GLN A 75 5.73 1.86 -11.63
CA GLN A 75 5.99 2.06 -10.20
C GLN A 75 5.83 0.76 -9.40
N VAL A 76 4.79 -0.02 -9.68
CA VAL A 76 4.57 -1.32 -9.02
C VAL A 76 5.66 -2.33 -9.38
N HIS A 77 6.06 -2.36 -10.66
CA HIS A 77 7.15 -3.23 -11.10
C HIS A 77 8.48 -2.88 -10.42
N SER A 78 8.85 -1.59 -10.41
CA SER A 78 10.06 -1.10 -9.74
C SER A 78 10.06 -1.41 -8.25
N ALA A 79 8.93 -1.24 -7.56
CA ALA A 79 8.82 -1.58 -6.14
C ALA A 79 9.11 -3.06 -5.87
N ARG A 80 8.58 -3.97 -6.70
CA ARG A 80 8.88 -5.41 -6.57
C ARG A 80 10.35 -5.75 -6.84
N GLN A 81 10.97 -5.08 -7.82
CA GLN A 81 12.38 -5.32 -8.16
C GLN A 81 13.34 -4.79 -7.11
N GLN A 82 13.10 -3.57 -6.60
CA GLN A 82 13.92 -2.96 -5.55
C GLN A 82 14.04 -3.91 -4.35
N ILE A 83 12.93 -4.55 -4.00
CA ILE A 83 12.89 -5.42 -2.82
C ILE A 83 13.49 -6.80 -3.09
N ARG A 84 13.42 -7.32 -4.32
CA ARG A 84 14.18 -8.53 -4.69
C ARG A 84 15.69 -8.31 -4.46
N MET A 85 16.19 -7.11 -4.73
CA MET A 85 17.60 -6.78 -4.54
C MET A 85 17.97 -6.70 -3.04
N ASP A 86 17.09 -6.17 -2.19
CA ASP A 86 17.30 -6.07 -0.74
C ASP A 86 17.41 -7.45 -0.03
N TYR A 87 16.90 -8.53 -0.63
CA TYR A 87 16.99 -9.90 -0.11
C TYR A 87 18.22 -10.68 -0.60
N THR A 88 18.99 -10.13 -1.55
CA THR A 88 20.14 -10.83 -2.15
C THR A 88 21.50 -10.32 -1.61
N GLN A 89 21.49 -9.54 -0.54
CA GLN A 89 22.66 -9.13 0.26
C GLN A 89 22.61 -9.78 1.65
#